data_AF-A0A925JQN6-F1
#
_entry.id   AF-A0A925JQN6-F1
#
_cell.length_a   1.000
_cell.length_b   1.000
_cell.length_c   1.000
_cell.angle_alpha   90.00
_cell.angle_beta   90.00
_cell.angle_gamma   90.00
#
_symmetry.space_group_name_H-M   'P 1'
#
loop_
_entity.id
_entity.type
_entity.pdbx_description
1 polymer ?
#
loop_
_entity_poly.entity_id
_entity_poly.type
_entity_poly.pdbx_seq_one_letter_code
_entity_poly.pdbx_strand_id
1 'polypeptide(L)' 'MMQGDGNLVLYDDDNIPYWSSGTYQYPGAFLILQNDGNLVIYQNGEARWSSGTCCY' A
#
# COMPACT_ATOMS: atom_id res chain seq x y z
N MET A 1 -8.04 -1.15 1.74
CA MET A 1 -7.82 -1.99 2.94
C MET A 1 -6.40 -2.55 2.89
N MET A 2 -5.64 -2.39 3.99
CA MET A 2 -4.36 -3.08 4.14
C MET A 2 -4.62 -4.49 4.70
N GLN A 3 -4.24 -5.52 3.96
CA GLN A 3 -4.48 -6.92 4.28
C GLN A 3 -3.31 -7.53 5.05
N GLY A 4 -3.57 -8.65 5.74
CA GLY A 4 -2.58 -9.34 6.57
C GLY A 4 -1.43 -9.97 5.79
N ASP A 5 -1.63 -10.22 4.49
CA ASP A 5 -0.60 -10.69 3.55
C ASP A 5 0.33 -9.57 3.08
N GLY A 6 0.06 -8.32 3.46
CA GLY A 6 0.84 -7.16 3.06
C GLY A 6 0.30 -6.44 1.83
N ASN A 7 -0.85 -6.82 1.30
CA ASN A 7 -1.43 -6.19 0.13
C ASN A 7 -2.33 -5.01 0.50
N LEU A 8 -2.20 -3.88 -0.21
CA LEU A 8 -3.17 -2.80 -0.15
C LEU A 8 -4.15 -2.98 -1.31
N VAL A 9 -5.40 -3.29 -0.99
CA VAL A 9 -6.45 -3.53 -1.99
C VAL A 9 -7.55 -2.48 -1.84
N LEU A 10 -7.93 -1.85 -2.94
CA LEU A 10 -9.12 -1.02 -3.02
C LEU A 10 -10.32 -1.88 -3.40
N TYR A 11 -11.38 -1.76 -2.63
CA TYR A 11 -12.64 -2.46 -2.82
C TYR A 11 -13.74 -1.47 -3.13
N ASP A 12 -14.76 -1.91 -3.87
CA ASP A 12 -16.04 -1.22 -3.94
C ASP A 12 -16.94 -1.57 -2.74
N ASP A 13 -18.16 -1.02 -2.74
CA ASP A 13 -19.13 -1.22 -1.66
C ASP A 13 -19.64 -2.67 -1.57
N ASP A 14 -19.53 -3.45 -2.65
CA ASP A 14 -19.89 -4.86 -2.73
C ASP A 14 -18.73 -5.79 -2.32
N ASN A 15 -17.61 -5.23 -1.82
CA ASN A 15 -16.36 -5.93 -1.51
C ASN A 15 -15.69 -6.61 -2.72
N ILE A 16 -15.91 -6.11 -3.94
CA ILE A 16 -15.20 -6.56 -5.14
C ILE A 16 -13.88 -5.79 -5.27
N PRO A 17 -12.73 -6.48 -5.46
CA PRO A 17 -11.44 -5.81 -5.57
C PRO A 17 -11.35 -5.04 -6.90
N TYR A 18 -11.11 -3.74 -6.83
CA TYR A 18 -10.97 -2.86 -7.98
C TYR A 18 -9.50 -2.64 -8.38
N TRP A 19 -8.63 -2.56 -7.38
CA TRP A 19 -7.19 -2.35 -7.58
C TRP A 19 -6.39 -2.95 -6.43
N SER A 20 -5.13 -3.32 -6.70
CA SER A 20 -4.20 -3.93 -5.74
C SER A 20 -2.80 -3.36 -5.93
N SER A 21 -2.07 -3.11 -4.84
CA SER A 21 -0.65 -2.73 -4.86
C SER A 21 0.28 -3.85 -5.30
N GLY A 22 -0.19 -5.10 -5.25
CA GLY A 22 0.61 -6.28 -5.63
C GLY A 22 1.66 -6.67 -4.59
N THR A 23 1.45 -6.31 -3.31
CA THR A 23 2.43 -6.51 -2.23
C THR A 23 2.07 -7.68 -1.28
N TYR A 24 1.24 -8.62 -1.73
CA TYR A 24 0.69 -9.77 -0.97
C TYR A 24 1.72 -10.79 -0.42
N GLN A 25 3.01 -10.61 -0.67
CA GLN A 25 4.08 -11.48 -0.17
C GLN A 25 4.87 -10.85 0.98
N TYR A 26 4.37 -9.74 1.53
CA TYR A 26 5.04 -8.94 2.54
C TYR A 26 4.18 -8.77 3.80
N PRO A 27 3.88 -9.86 4.53
CA PRO A 27 3.08 -9.79 5.74
C PRO A 27 3.72 -8.83 6.76
N GLY A 28 2.86 -8.13 7.51
CA GLY A 28 3.27 -7.06 8.42
C GLY A 28 3.66 -5.75 7.74
N ALA A 29 3.46 -5.64 6.42
CA ALA A 29 3.59 -4.36 5.75
C ALA A 29 2.55 -3.35 6.26
N PHE A 30 2.88 -2.07 6.15
CA PHE A 30 2.02 -0.97 6.57
C PHE A 30 2.11 0.21 5.60
N LEU A 31 1.03 0.99 5.54
CA LEU A 31 0.88 2.14 4.65
C LEU A 31 1.20 3.43 5.41
N ILE A 32 2.01 4.30 4.82
CA ILE A 32 2.33 5.63 5.36
C ILE A 32 2.07 6.68 4.28
N LEU A 33 1.39 7.77 4.64
CA LEU A 33 1.45 9.02 3.89
C LEU A 33 2.61 9.86 4.45
N GLN A 34 3.66 10.02 3.66
CA GLN A 34 4.86 10.75 4.03
C GLN A 34 4.62 12.27 3.95
N ASN A 35 5.47 13.05 4.63
CA ASN A 35 5.36 14.51 4.67
C ASN A 35 5.57 15.18 3.30
N ASP A 36 6.21 14.47 2.37
CA ASP A 36 6.43 14.90 0.99
C ASP A 36 5.21 14.63 0.08
N GLY A 37 4.12 14.11 0.64
CA GLY A 37 2.89 13.78 -0.10
C GLY A 37 2.88 12.35 -0.64
N ASN A 38 3.96 11.59 -0.49
CA ASN A 38 4.04 10.26 -1.05
C ASN A 38 3.34 9.21 -0.18
N LEU A 39 2.47 8.42 -0.81
CA LEU A 39 1.89 7.25 -0.20
C LEU A 39 2.77 6.02 -0.46
N VAL A 40 3.30 5.41 0.59
CA VAL A 40 4.30 4.33 0.50
C VAL A 40 3.92 3.13 1.38
N ILE A 41 4.10 1.93 0.85
CA ILE A 41 3.99 0.68 1.61
C ILE A 41 5.39 0.27 2.06
N TYR A 42 5.58 0.15 3.37
CA TYR A 42 6.82 -0.32 3.98
C TYR A 42 6.64 -1.69 4.62
N GLN A 43 7.71 -2.49 4.62
CA GLN A 43 7.84 -3.69 5.44
C GLN A 43 9.27 -3.80 5.94
N ASN A 44 9.46 -3.96 7.25
CA ASN A 44 10.79 -4.07 7.87
C ASN A 44 11.75 -2.93 7.48
N GLY A 45 11.23 -1.71 7.31
CA GLY A 45 12.00 -0.53 6.90
C GLY A 45 12.28 -0.42 5.40
N GLU A 46 11.93 -1.42 4.58
CA GLU A 46 12.09 -1.39 3.13
C GLU A 46 10.80 -0.94 2.44
N ALA A 47 10.93 -0.04 1.46
CA ALA A 47 9.81 0.37 0.63
C ALA A 47 9.47 -0.75 -0.37
N ARG A 48 8.23 -1.22 -0.36
CA ARG A 48 7.72 -2.27 -1.26
C ARG A 48 6.95 -1.69 -2.46
N TRP A 49 6.30 -0.55 -2.26
CA TRP A 49 5.54 0.14 -3.28
C TRP A 49 5.43 1.63 -2.94
N SER A 50 5.34 2.49 -3.96
CA SER A 50 5.18 3.94 -3.83
C SER A 50 4.19 4.45 -4.86
N SER A 51 3.37 5.42 -4.46
CA SER A 51 2.48 6.14 -5.37
C SER A 51 3.24 7.06 -6.35
N GLY A 52 4.51 7.37 -6.06
CA GLY A 52 5.35 8.20 -6.92
C GLY A 52 5.02 9.69 -6.86
N THR A 53 4.49 10.14 -5.71
CA THR A 53 3.90 11.48 -5.56
C THR A 53 4.70 12.39 -4.61
N CYS A 54 5.95 12.04 -4.27
CA CYS A 54 6.83 12.76 -3.33
C CYS A 54 7.34 14.12 -3.81
N CYS A 55 7.24 14.43 -5.11
CA CYS A 55 7.89 15.58 -5.70
C CYS A 55 6.93 16.25 -6.69
N TYR A 56 6.18 17.25 -6.22
CA TYR A 56 5.44 18.20 -7.05
C TYR A 56 5.89 19.63 -6.77
#